data_AF-A0A1F4W1U7-F1
#
_entry.id   AF-A0A1F4W1U7-F1
#
_cell.length_a   1.000
_cell.length_b   1.000
_cell.length_c   1.000
_cell.angle_alpha   90.00
_cell.angle_beta   90.00
_cell.angle_gamma   90.00
#
_symmetry.space_group_name_H-M   'P 1'
#
loop_
_entity.id
_entity.type
_entity.pdbx_description
1 polymer ?
#
loop_
_entity_poly.entity_id
_entity_poly.type
_entity_poly.pdbx_seq_one_letter_code
_entity_poly.pdbx_strand_id
1 'polypeptide(L)'
;MSGHSKWANIKRKKGANDEKRSKIFSKLSRLIMVAAREGGGDPDSNPRLRLSVEKAKEYRMPKENIEKAILKGTGELNSGGFFETIYEGFGPNGEAFYITALTDNKNRTVAEIRSIFSRFGGSLGGAGSTSYIFTPDPDNPIFSMDLNDNALAAKLMNLLEELEDQDDIQEVYTNCNFPEEI
;
A
#
# COMPACT_ATOMS: atom_id res chain seq x y z
N MET A 1 -2.34 15.28 -14.80
CA MET A 1 -2.77 13.88 -14.77
C MET A 1 -2.94 13.48 -13.32
N SER A 2 -4.19 13.33 -12.90
CA SER A 2 -4.59 12.90 -11.56
C SER A 2 -4.22 11.42 -11.44
N GLY A 3 -3.29 11.08 -10.54
CA GLY A 3 -2.80 9.72 -10.39
C GLY A 3 -3.93 8.72 -10.08
N HIS A 4 -3.87 7.54 -10.69
CA HIS A 4 -4.84 6.46 -10.51
C HIS A 4 -4.69 5.72 -9.16
N SER A 5 -3.71 6.12 -8.34
CA SER A 5 -3.72 5.82 -6.91
C SER A 5 -4.53 6.88 -6.15
N LYS A 6 -5.55 6.43 -5.41
CA LYS A 6 -6.33 7.25 -4.46
C LYS A 6 -5.41 8.01 -3.47
N TRP A 7 -4.13 7.62 -3.33
CA TRP A 7 -3.08 8.35 -2.59
C TRP A 7 -3.02 9.84 -2.93
N ALA A 8 -3.13 10.24 -4.21
CA ALA A 8 -3.12 11.66 -4.60
C ALA A 8 -4.36 12.43 -4.10
N ASN A 9 -5.52 11.76 -4.05
CA ASN A 9 -6.80 12.35 -3.64
C ASN A 9 -7.04 12.28 -2.12
N ILE A 10 -6.55 11.23 -1.45
CA ILE A 10 -6.57 11.08 0.01
C ILE A 10 -5.57 12.01 0.70
N LYS A 11 -4.46 12.36 0.05
CA LYS A 11 -3.49 13.35 0.57
C LYS A 11 -4.14 14.69 0.90
N ARG A 12 -5.23 15.07 0.20
CA ARG A 12 -6.01 16.31 0.50
C ARG A 12 -7.01 16.16 1.66
N LYS A 13 -7.46 14.94 2.00
CA LYS A 13 -8.40 14.67 3.11
C LYS A 13 -7.71 14.21 4.42
N LYS A 14 -6.47 13.70 4.39
CA LYS A 14 -5.73 13.21 5.57
C LYS A 14 -4.94 14.33 6.27
N GLY A 15 -5.64 15.23 6.96
CA GLY A 15 -5.03 16.37 7.64
C GLY A 15 -4.96 16.35 9.17
N ALA A 16 -5.70 15.51 9.91
CA ALA A 16 -6.02 15.90 11.30
C ALA A 16 -6.08 14.85 12.43
N ASN A 17 -5.79 13.55 12.22
CA ASN A 17 -5.96 12.55 13.30
C ASN A 17 -4.67 11.77 13.63
N ASP A 18 -4.29 11.72 14.90
CA ASP A 18 -3.04 11.10 15.40
C ASP A 18 -2.94 9.60 15.05
N GLU A 19 -4.07 8.91 15.03
CA GLU A 19 -4.17 7.50 14.63
C GLU A 19 -3.74 7.28 13.17
N LYS A 20 -4.06 8.22 12.28
CA LYS A 20 -3.64 8.14 10.87
C LYS A 20 -2.13 8.33 10.75
N ARG A 21 -1.54 9.15 11.61
CA ARG A 21 -0.08 9.38 11.64
C ARG A 21 0.66 8.17 12.20
N SER A 22 0.15 7.53 13.25
CA SER A 22 0.75 6.31 13.80
C SER A 22 0.74 5.16 12.79
N LYS A 23 -0.36 4.97 12.04
CA LYS A 23 -0.43 4.01 10.93
C LYS A 23 0.61 4.28 9.85
N ILE A 24 0.73 5.54 9.40
CA ILE A 24 1.75 5.94 8.40
C ILE A 24 3.16 5.62 8.91
N PHE A 25 3.45 5.91 10.18
CA PHE A 25 4.74 5.60 10.78
C PHE A 25 5.01 4.10 10.85
N SER A 26 4.01 3.29 11.16
CA SER A 26 4.14 1.82 11.12
C SER A 26 4.48 1.32 9.72
N LYS A 27 3.82 1.82 8.66
CA LYS A 27 4.10 1.44 7.26
C LYS A 27 5.52 1.84 6.86
N LEU A 28 5.91 3.08 7.12
CA LEU A 28 7.27 3.59 6.84
C LEU A 28 8.36 2.81 7.59
N SER A 29 8.11 2.46 8.85
CA SER A 29 9.04 1.65 9.65
C SER A 29 9.26 0.28 9.03
N ARG A 30 8.21 -0.40 8.57
CA ARG A 30 8.33 -1.69 7.86
C ARG A 30 9.09 -1.55 6.55
N LEU A 31 8.83 -0.49 5.78
CA LEU A 31 9.54 -0.22 4.54
C LEU A 31 11.05 -0.03 4.77
N ILE A 32 11.42 0.76 5.78
CA ILE A 32 12.81 0.97 6.20
C ILE A 32 13.45 -0.35 6.64
N MET A 33 12.75 -1.15 7.46
CA MET A 33 13.25 -2.44 7.92
C MET A 33 13.57 -3.39 6.77
N VAL A 34 12.68 -3.49 5.77
CA VAL A 34 12.89 -4.36 4.61
C VAL A 34 14.01 -3.85 3.73
N ALA A 35 14.06 -2.53 3.45
CA ALA A 35 15.14 -1.94 2.67
C ALA A 35 16.51 -2.15 3.33
N ALA A 36 16.61 -1.94 4.65
CA ALA A 36 17.85 -2.12 5.41
C ALA A 36 18.28 -3.59 5.46
N ARG A 37 17.33 -4.54 5.56
CA ARG A 37 17.62 -5.97 5.55
C ARG A 37 18.19 -6.44 4.21
N GLU A 38 17.67 -5.92 3.11
CA GLU A 38 18.05 -6.38 1.75
C GLU A 38 19.30 -5.71 1.21
N GLY A 39 19.56 -4.45 1.58
CA GLY A 39 20.65 -3.65 1.02
C GLY A 39 21.64 -3.07 2.05
N GLY A 40 21.51 -3.42 3.33
CA GLY A 40 22.33 -2.86 4.41
C GLY A 40 21.76 -1.58 5.03
N GLY A 41 22.20 -1.25 6.24
CA GLY A 41 21.65 -0.18 7.07
C GLY A 41 22.15 1.23 6.77
N ASP A 42 22.99 1.41 5.75
CA ASP A 42 23.56 2.71 5.38
C ASP A 42 22.82 3.30 4.15
N PRO A 43 22.08 4.43 4.30
CA PRO A 43 21.38 5.08 3.18
C PRO A 43 22.31 5.57 2.06
N ASP A 44 23.60 5.81 2.31
CA ASP A 44 24.53 6.30 1.29
C ASP A 44 24.96 5.18 0.32
N SER A 45 24.99 3.94 0.79
CA SER A 45 25.25 2.74 -0.02
C SER A 45 23.99 1.98 -0.45
N ASN A 46 22.82 2.27 0.14
CA ASN A 46 21.54 1.63 -0.16
C ASN A 46 20.49 2.63 -0.69
N PRO A 47 20.30 2.74 -2.03
CA PRO A 47 19.33 3.66 -2.63
C PRO A 47 17.88 3.42 -2.19
N ARG A 48 17.49 2.16 -1.98
CA ARG A 48 16.13 1.80 -1.53
C ARG A 48 15.87 2.31 -0.11
N LEU A 49 16.86 2.16 0.77
CA LEU A 49 16.80 2.69 2.12
C LEU A 49 16.77 4.22 2.12
N ARG A 50 17.58 4.87 1.27
CA ARG A 50 17.58 6.33 1.11
C ARG A 50 16.20 6.89 0.79
N LEU A 51 15.55 6.35 -0.24
CA LEU A 51 14.20 6.76 -0.64
C LEU A 51 13.18 6.52 0.48
N SER A 52 13.30 5.41 1.21
CA SER A 52 12.43 5.09 2.34
C SER A 52 12.60 6.06 3.51
N VAL A 53 13.84 6.44 3.82
CA VAL A 53 14.19 7.44 4.84
C VAL A 53 13.72 8.84 4.43
N GLU A 54 13.88 9.21 3.17
CA GLU A 54 13.37 10.48 2.62
C GLU A 54 11.85 10.56 2.75
N LYS A 55 11.12 9.53 2.29
CA LYS A 55 9.66 9.44 2.47
C LYS A 55 9.29 9.56 3.96
N ALA A 56 10.02 8.90 4.87
CA ALA A 56 9.74 9.01 6.30
C ALA A 56 9.95 10.44 6.86
N LYS A 57 10.97 11.14 6.40
CA LYS A 57 11.23 12.55 6.76
C LYS A 57 10.14 13.49 6.23
N GLU A 58 9.63 13.27 5.03
CA GLU A 58 8.51 14.05 4.47
C GLU A 58 7.26 13.99 5.37
N TYR A 59 7.00 12.82 5.98
CA TYR A 59 5.92 12.63 6.95
C TYR A 59 6.26 13.06 8.38
N ARG A 60 7.42 13.70 8.60
CA ARG A 60 7.89 14.16 9.91
C ARG A 60 7.97 13.02 10.93
N MET A 61 8.44 11.84 10.50
CA MET A 61 8.77 10.75 11.42
C MET A 61 9.96 11.17 12.31
N PRO A 62 9.89 10.96 13.64
CA PRO A 62 11.03 11.19 14.52
C PRO A 62 12.27 10.41 14.09
N LYS A 63 13.45 11.03 14.20
CA LYS A 63 14.73 10.45 13.77
C LYS A 63 15.01 9.13 14.49
N GLU A 64 14.69 9.06 15.78
CA GLU A 64 14.88 7.89 16.63
C GLU A 64 14.05 6.69 16.14
N ASN A 65 12.87 6.94 15.55
CA ASN A 65 12.04 5.88 14.97
C ASN A 65 12.64 5.33 13.67
N ILE A 66 13.23 6.21 12.85
CA ILE A 66 13.94 5.82 11.62
C ILE A 66 15.15 4.97 11.97
N GLU A 67 16.00 5.44 12.89
CA GLU A 67 17.19 4.71 13.34
C GLU A 67 16.82 3.34 13.93
N LYS A 68 15.78 3.29 14.77
CA LYS A 68 15.28 2.04 15.33
C LYS A 68 14.79 1.06 14.26
N ALA A 69 14.17 1.55 13.19
CA ALA A 69 13.73 0.71 12.08
C ALA A 69 14.92 0.16 11.28
N ILE A 70 15.97 0.96 11.08
CA ILE A 70 17.22 0.52 10.43
C ILE A 70 17.89 -0.59 11.24
N LEU A 71 18.09 -0.39 12.55
CA LEU A 71 18.71 -1.37 13.45
C LEU A 71 17.92 -2.70 13.51
N LYS A 72 16.59 -2.63 13.44
CA LYS A 72 15.76 -3.84 13.32
C LYS A 72 15.96 -4.54 11.98
N GLY A 73 16.06 -3.78 10.89
CA GLY A 73 16.28 -4.32 9.54
C GLY A 73 17.64 -4.99 9.38
N THR A 74 18.71 -4.43 9.97
CA THR A 74 20.06 -5.02 9.95
C THR A 74 20.23 -6.23 10.87
N GLY A 75 19.23 -6.53 11.71
CA GLY A 75 19.27 -7.64 12.67
C GLY A 75 19.98 -7.31 13.98
N GLU A 76 20.40 -6.06 14.19
CA GLU A 76 20.99 -5.60 15.46
C GLU A 76 19.98 -5.59 16.61
N LEU A 77 18.68 -5.52 16.26
CA LEU A 77 17.58 -5.77 17.17
C LEU A 77 16.82 -7.01 16.71
N ASN A 78 16.82 -8.07 17.53
CA ASN A 78 16.03 -9.30 17.29
C ASN A 78 14.57 -8.93 17.01
N SER A 79 14.16 -9.04 15.75
CA SER A 79 12.80 -8.78 15.31
C SER A 79 12.43 -9.75 14.19
N GLY A 80 11.16 -10.18 14.17
CA GLY A 80 10.63 -10.97 13.06
C GLY A 80 10.76 -10.20 11.74
N GLY A 81 10.96 -10.92 10.64
CA GLY A 81 11.09 -10.31 9.31
C GLY A 81 9.73 -10.06 8.67
N PHE A 82 9.56 -8.90 8.05
CA PHE A 82 8.47 -8.65 7.11
C PHE A 82 8.87 -9.11 5.71
N PHE A 83 7.94 -9.62 4.91
CA PHE A 83 8.18 -10.01 3.54
C PHE A 83 7.33 -9.15 2.60
N GLU A 84 7.93 -8.79 1.47
CA GLU A 84 7.19 -8.18 0.37
C GLU A 84 6.31 -9.23 -0.31
N THR A 85 5.07 -8.85 -0.55
CA THR A 85 4.12 -9.66 -1.29
C THR A 85 3.20 -8.76 -2.10
N ILE A 86 2.77 -9.29 -3.24
CA ILE A 86 1.77 -8.66 -4.09
C ILE A 86 0.50 -9.49 -4.01
N TYR A 87 -0.62 -8.80 -3.91
CA TYR A 87 -1.95 -9.38 -4.02
C TYR A 87 -2.67 -8.74 -5.19
N GLU A 88 -3.37 -9.56 -5.96
CA GLU A 88 -4.08 -9.14 -7.17
C GLU A 88 -5.54 -9.56 -7.00
N GLY A 89 -6.47 -8.78 -7.54
CA GLY A 89 -7.89 -9.07 -7.38
C GLY A 89 -8.77 -8.22 -8.25
N PHE A 90 -10.06 -8.52 -8.18
CA PHE A 90 -11.11 -7.86 -8.96
C PHE A 90 -12.18 -7.30 -8.03
N GLY A 91 -12.62 -6.09 -8.31
CA GLY A 91 -13.78 -5.46 -7.71
C GLY A 91 -15.10 -6.11 -8.15
N PRO A 92 -16.23 -5.63 -7.61
CA PRO A 92 -17.56 -6.17 -7.87
C PRO A 92 -18.01 -6.13 -9.33
N ASN A 93 -17.41 -5.29 -10.18
CA ASN A 93 -17.73 -5.19 -11.60
C ASN A 93 -16.50 -5.46 -12.49
N GLY A 94 -15.51 -6.20 -11.97
CA GLY A 94 -14.31 -6.60 -12.72
C GLY A 94 -13.18 -5.58 -12.70
N GLU A 95 -13.26 -4.55 -11.86
CA GLU A 95 -12.22 -3.54 -11.72
C GLU A 95 -10.94 -4.17 -11.17
N ALA A 96 -9.81 -3.90 -11.79
CA ALA A 96 -8.56 -4.51 -11.40
C ALA A 96 -7.99 -3.85 -10.15
N PHE A 97 -7.43 -4.67 -9.26
CA PHE A 97 -6.68 -4.23 -8.09
C PHE A 97 -5.28 -4.85 -8.10
N TYR A 98 -4.29 -4.04 -7.72
CA TYR A 98 -2.92 -4.45 -7.48
C TYR A 98 -2.49 -3.89 -6.13
N ILE A 99 -2.11 -4.76 -5.21
CA ILE A 99 -1.92 -4.42 -3.80
C ILE A 99 -0.53 -4.86 -3.39
N THR A 100 0.26 -3.92 -2.89
CA THR A 100 1.57 -4.22 -2.30
C THR A 100 1.43 -4.32 -0.78
N ALA A 101 2.08 -5.31 -0.18
CA ALA A 101 2.02 -5.52 1.26
C ALA A 101 3.39 -5.93 1.85
N LEU A 102 3.57 -5.56 3.11
CA LEU A 102 4.68 -5.94 3.98
C LEU A 102 4.13 -6.69 5.18
N THR A 103 4.32 -8.01 5.21
CA THR A 103 3.70 -8.88 6.21
C THR A 103 4.71 -9.86 6.83
N ASP A 104 4.55 -10.12 8.12
CA ASP A 104 5.23 -11.20 8.83
C ASP A 104 4.51 -12.55 8.70
N ASN A 105 3.28 -12.56 8.16
CA ASN A 105 2.45 -13.76 8.00
C ASN A 105 1.56 -13.67 6.75
N LYS A 106 2.04 -14.22 5.63
CA LYS A 106 1.33 -14.22 4.34
C LYS A 106 -0.06 -14.86 4.40
N ASN A 107 -0.24 -15.89 5.24
CA ASN A 107 -1.50 -16.62 5.36
C ASN A 107 -2.58 -15.80 6.09
N ARG A 108 -2.18 -15.04 7.14
CA ARG A 108 -3.07 -14.09 7.80
C ARG A 108 -3.50 -13.00 6.83
N THR A 109 -2.52 -12.34 6.21
CA THR A 109 -2.78 -11.19 5.33
C THR A 109 -3.64 -11.59 4.13
N VAL A 110 -3.37 -12.72 3.48
CA VAL A 110 -4.19 -13.18 2.34
C VAL A 110 -5.63 -13.50 2.75
N ALA A 111 -5.84 -14.04 3.96
CA ALA A 111 -7.18 -14.35 4.47
C ALA A 111 -7.97 -13.05 4.77
N GLU A 112 -7.32 -12.05 5.36
CA GLU A 112 -7.92 -10.74 5.63
C GLU A 112 -8.28 -10.00 4.34
N ILE A 113 -7.36 -9.93 3.38
CA ILE A 113 -7.60 -9.30 2.08
C ILE A 113 -8.75 -9.99 1.35
N ARG A 114 -8.76 -11.33 1.32
CA ARG A 114 -9.86 -12.10 0.73
C ARG A 114 -11.20 -11.76 1.38
N SER A 115 -11.23 -11.70 2.72
CA SER A 115 -12.42 -11.31 3.47
C SER A 115 -12.90 -9.91 3.12
N ILE A 116 -11.98 -8.93 2.99
CA ILE A 116 -12.29 -7.57 2.55
C ILE A 116 -12.94 -7.60 1.16
N PHE A 117 -12.29 -8.19 0.15
CA PHE A 117 -12.86 -8.29 -1.21
C PHE A 117 -14.26 -8.92 -1.20
N SER A 118 -14.43 -10.05 -0.51
CA SER A 118 -15.71 -10.76 -0.47
C SER A 118 -16.84 -9.92 0.15
N ARG A 119 -16.59 -9.10 1.18
CA ARG A 119 -17.60 -8.20 1.76
C ARG A 119 -18.15 -7.19 0.75
N PHE A 120 -17.30 -6.73 -0.18
CA PHE A 120 -17.68 -5.76 -1.20
C PHE A 120 -18.15 -6.39 -2.52
N GLY A 121 -18.18 -7.72 -2.61
CA GLY A 121 -18.57 -8.45 -3.82
C GLY A 121 -17.46 -8.60 -4.84
N GLY A 122 -16.21 -8.30 -4.47
CA GLY A 122 -15.04 -8.60 -5.28
C GLY A 122 -14.44 -9.97 -4.97
N SER A 123 -13.31 -10.27 -5.61
CA SER A 123 -12.57 -11.52 -5.40
C SER A 123 -11.06 -11.31 -5.47
N LEU A 124 -10.34 -12.10 -4.67
CA LEU A 124 -8.88 -12.16 -4.76
C LEU A 124 -8.49 -13.09 -5.92
N GLY A 125 -7.67 -12.57 -6.82
CA GLY A 125 -7.12 -13.27 -7.97
C GLY A 125 -5.84 -14.05 -7.65
N GLY A 126 -5.38 -14.83 -8.63
CA GLY A 126 -4.06 -15.45 -8.60
C GLY A 126 -2.96 -14.46 -8.99
N ALA A 127 -1.71 -14.85 -8.75
CA ALA A 127 -0.55 -14.10 -9.24
C ALA A 127 -0.61 -13.99 -10.78
N GLY A 128 -0.37 -12.79 -11.32
CA GLY A 128 -0.43 -12.51 -12.75
C GLY A 128 -1.81 -12.12 -13.29
N SER A 129 -2.85 -12.07 -12.45
CA SER A 129 -4.23 -11.81 -12.90
C SER A 129 -4.49 -10.35 -13.28
N THR A 130 -3.79 -9.40 -12.68
CA THR A 130 -3.98 -7.95 -12.93
C THR A 130 -2.67 -7.19 -13.09
N SER A 131 -1.54 -7.75 -12.67
CA SER A 131 -0.21 -7.11 -12.70
C SER A 131 0.21 -6.58 -14.07
N TYR A 132 -0.21 -7.23 -15.16
CA TYR A 132 0.05 -6.75 -16.52
C TYR A 132 -0.58 -5.37 -16.79
N ILE A 133 -1.63 -4.98 -16.04
CA ILE A 133 -2.30 -3.69 -16.15
C ILE A 133 -1.48 -2.58 -15.49
N PHE A 134 -0.70 -2.92 -14.46
CA PHE A 134 -0.02 -1.97 -13.56
C PHE A 134 1.51 -1.99 -13.71
N THR A 135 2.05 -2.73 -14.69
CA THR A 135 3.50 -2.84 -14.92
C THR A 135 3.85 -2.14 -16.24
N PRO A 136 4.92 -1.34 -16.32
CA PRO A 136 5.98 -1.14 -15.32
C PRO A 136 5.67 -0.10 -14.23
N ASP A 137 4.56 0.63 -14.35
CA ASP A 137 4.23 1.75 -13.47
C ASP A 137 2.79 1.61 -12.93
N PRO A 138 2.62 1.27 -11.64
CA PRO A 138 1.32 0.99 -11.07
C PRO A 138 0.46 2.24 -10.87
N ASP A 139 1.05 3.44 -10.88
CA ASP A 139 0.31 4.69 -10.84
C ASP A 139 -0.32 5.05 -12.21
N ASN A 140 0.13 4.40 -13.29
CA ASN A 140 -0.30 4.64 -14.66
C ASN A 140 -0.75 3.33 -15.33
N PRO A 141 -1.96 2.82 -15.01
CA PRO A 141 -2.47 1.58 -15.58
C PRO A 141 -2.62 1.65 -17.10
N ILE A 142 -2.37 0.54 -17.80
CA ILE A 142 -2.42 0.46 -19.27
C ILE A 142 -3.80 0.81 -19.84
N PHE A 143 -4.87 0.49 -19.09
CA PHE A 143 -6.23 0.90 -19.41
C PHE A 143 -7.00 1.18 -18.12
N SER A 144 -8.00 2.06 -18.22
CA SER A 144 -8.84 2.46 -17.09
C SER A 144 -10.31 2.14 -17.30
N MET A 145 -11.07 2.05 -16.21
CA MET A 145 -12.52 1.86 -16.20
C MET A 145 -13.20 3.10 -15.60
N ASP A 146 -14.13 3.68 -16.34
CA ASP A 146 -14.93 4.82 -15.85
C ASP A 146 -16.09 4.35 -14.99
N LEU A 147 -16.24 4.95 -13.82
CA LEU A 147 -17.31 4.66 -12.88
C LEU A 147 -18.49 5.60 -13.12
N ASN A 148 -19.47 5.14 -13.89
CA ASN A 148 -20.68 5.90 -14.23
C ASN A 148 -21.84 5.68 -13.23
N ASP A 149 -21.70 4.72 -12.31
CA ASP A 149 -22.70 4.42 -11.28
C ASP A 149 -22.18 4.87 -9.91
N ASN A 150 -22.89 5.83 -9.29
CA ASN A 150 -22.56 6.37 -7.98
C ASN A 150 -22.58 5.30 -6.87
N ALA A 151 -23.48 4.32 -6.95
CA ALA A 151 -23.57 3.26 -5.95
C ALA A 151 -22.36 2.32 -6.04
N LEU A 152 -21.94 1.97 -7.26
CA LEU A 152 -20.73 1.20 -7.51
C LEU A 152 -19.49 1.98 -7.06
N ALA A 153 -19.40 3.26 -7.40
CA ALA A 153 -18.29 4.11 -7.02
C ALA A 153 -18.13 4.23 -5.49
N ALA A 154 -19.23 4.46 -4.77
CA ALA A 154 -19.22 4.49 -3.30
C ALA A 154 -18.76 3.14 -2.72
N LYS A 155 -19.22 2.02 -3.28
CA LYS A 155 -18.83 0.68 -2.84
C LYS A 155 -17.34 0.40 -3.04
N LEU A 156 -16.80 0.77 -4.20
CA LEU A 156 -15.36 0.68 -4.50
C LEU A 156 -14.52 1.59 -3.62
N MET A 157 -15.01 2.80 -3.33
CA MET A 157 -14.31 3.72 -2.43
C MET A 157 -14.17 3.14 -1.02
N ASN A 158 -15.22 2.47 -0.52
CA ASN A 158 -15.20 1.77 0.77
C ASN A 158 -14.28 0.54 0.74
N LEU A 159 -14.30 -0.25 -0.34
CA LEU A 159 -13.36 -1.35 -0.54
C LEU A 159 -11.91 -0.86 -0.49
N LEU A 160 -11.59 0.21 -1.21
CA LEU A 160 -10.26 0.84 -1.18
C LEU A 160 -9.87 1.31 0.21
N GLU A 161 -10.79 1.95 0.93
CA GLU A 161 -10.53 2.43 2.29
C GLU A 161 -10.26 1.28 3.26
N GLU A 162 -11.05 0.21 3.23
CA GLU A 162 -10.81 -0.96 4.09
C GLU A 162 -9.51 -1.69 3.76
N LEU A 163 -9.14 -1.77 2.47
CA LEU A 163 -7.83 -2.31 2.07
C LEU A 163 -6.68 -1.43 2.56
N GLU A 164 -6.77 -0.11 2.38
CA GLU A 164 -5.74 0.82 2.85
C GLU A 164 -5.59 0.85 4.38
N ASP A 165 -6.68 0.60 5.11
CA ASP A 165 -6.69 0.57 6.57
C ASP A 165 -6.16 -0.73 7.16
N GLN A 166 -6.00 -1.78 6.35
CA GLN A 166 -5.31 -3.00 6.75
C GLN A 166 -3.82 -2.71 6.98
N ASP A 167 -3.28 -3.23 8.08
CA ASP A 167 -1.96 -2.84 8.55
C ASP A 167 -0.84 -3.24 7.59
N ASP A 168 -0.83 -4.47 7.08
CA ASP A 168 0.22 -5.01 6.23
C ASP A 168 0.26 -4.36 4.83
N ILE A 169 -0.88 -3.88 4.34
CA ILE A 169 -1.00 -3.21 3.03
C ILE A 169 -0.18 -1.93 3.02
N GLN A 170 0.73 -1.81 2.06
CA GLN A 170 1.50 -0.60 1.81
C GLN A 170 0.77 0.34 0.88
N GLU A 171 0.45 -0.12 -0.32
CA GLU A 171 -0.19 0.67 -1.38
C GLU A 171 -1.24 -0.18 -2.10
N VAL A 172 -2.34 0.47 -2.49
CA VAL A 172 -3.45 -0.13 -3.25
C VAL A 172 -3.63 0.65 -4.53
N TYR A 173 -3.55 -0.04 -5.66
CA TYR A 173 -3.74 0.51 -7.00
C TYR A 173 -4.98 -0.11 -7.63
N THR A 174 -5.69 0.69 -8.41
CA THR A 174 -6.84 0.24 -9.19
C THR A 174 -6.86 0.92 -10.55
N ASN A 175 -7.47 0.28 -11.53
CA ASN A 175 -7.65 0.86 -12.85
C ASN A 175 -8.92 1.73 -12.96
N CYS A 176 -9.60 2.03 -11.85
CA CYS A 176 -10.79 2.88 -11.85
C CYS A 176 -10.46 4.37 -11.98
N ASN A 177 -11.27 5.07 -12.78
CA ASN A 177 -11.41 6.52 -12.75
C ASN A 177 -12.57 6.89 -11.83
N PHE A 178 -12.23 7.45 -10.67
CA PHE A 178 -13.24 7.99 -9.76
C PHE A 178 -13.66 9.39 -10.23
N PRO A 179 -14.98 9.68 -10.31
CA PRO A 179 -15.46 11.03 -10.56
C PRO A 179 -14.87 12.02 -9.56
N GLU A 180 -14.55 13.25 -10.00
CA GLU A 180 -14.06 14.30 -9.09
C GLU A 180 -15.11 14.74 -8.06
N GLU A 181 -16.39 14.49 -8.35
CA GLU A 181 -17.53 14.83 -7.52
C GLU A 181 -18.22 13.54 -7.01
N ILE A 182 -17.83 13.09 -5.81
CA ILE A 182 -18.65 12.25 -4.92
C ILE A 182 -18.63 12.87 -3.53
#